data_AF-A0A2U3AP93-F1
#
_entry.id   AF-A0A2U3AP93-F1
#
_cell.length_a   1.000
_cell.length_b   1.000
_cell.length_c   1.000
_cell.angle_alpha   90.00
_cell.angle_beta   90.00
_cell.angle_gamma   90.00
#
_symmetry.space_group_name_H-M   'P 1'
#
loop_
_entity.id
_entity.type
_entity.pdbx_description
1 polymer ?
#
loop_
_entity_poly.entity_id
_entity_poly.type
_entity_poly.pdbx_seq_one_letter_code
_entity_poly.pdbx_strand_id
1 'polypeptide(L)'
;MLEKFKVEDAQKAQWLYDSAEDTLAEIQTFLKAGHYAAAEIATEELHDNINQIRMLSKAKKDHDRLVRLAKSLKDKNIQAEVISCTSTHSI
;
A
#
# COMPACT_ATOMS: atom_id res chain seq x y z
N MET A 1 3.50 -11.14 -13.66
CA MET A 1 3.57 -9.75 -14.14
C MET A 1 3.84 -8.90 -12.90
N LEU A 2 4.97 -8.19 -12.80
CA LEU A 2 5.24 -7.33 -11.63
C LEU A 2 4.25 -6.15 -11.70
N GLU A 3 3.20 -6.19 -10.89
CA GLU A 3 2.27 -5.07 -10.77
C GLU A 3 3.06 -3.84 -10.33
N LYS A 4 3.01 -2.79 -11.16
CA LYS A 4 3.71 -1.54 -10.90
C LYS A 4 2.97 -0.84 -9.75
N PHE A 5 3.68 -0.47 -8.69
CA PHE A 5 3.14 0.45 -7.69
C PHE A 5 2.75 1.77 -8.36
N LYS A 6 1.49 2.19 -8.21
CA LYS A 6 0.92 3.38 -8.86
C LYS A 6 0.53 4.46 -7.85
N VAL A 7 0.07 5.60 -8.35
CA VAL A 7 -0.44 6.70 -7.51
C VAL A 7 -1.69 6.25 -6.74
N GLU A 8 -2.54 5.45 -7.37
CA GLU A 8 -3.74 4.88 -6.76
C GLU A 8 -3.39 3.96 -5.58
N ASP A 9 -2.25 3.29 -5.61
CA ASP A 9 -1.77 2.46 -4.50
C ASP A 9 -1.38 3.30 -3.28
N ALA A 10 -0.86 4.50 -3.49
CA ALA A 10 -0.56 5.45 -2.41
C ALA A 10 -1.85 6.01 -1.80
N GLN A 11 -2.84 6.35 -2.62
CA GLN A 11 -4.16 6.78 -2.15
C GLN A 11 -4.87 5.66 -1.39
N LYS A 12 -4.80 4.43 -1.89
CA LYS A 12 -5.34 3.25 -1.21
C LYS A 12 -4.65 3.01 0.13
N ALA A 13 -3.33 3.14 0.20
CA ALA A 13 -2.60 3.01 1.46
C ALA A 13 -3.02 4.06 2.49
N GLN A 14 -3.27 5.31 2.06
CA GLN A 14 -3.78 6.35 2.94
C GLN A 14 -5.20 6.03 3.43
N TRP A 15 -6.10 5.65 2.52
CA TRP A 15 -7.46 5.28 2.89
C TRP A 15 -7.51 4.10 3.88
N LEU A 16 -6.67 3.07 3.66
CA LEU A 16 -6.54 1.94 4.59
C LEU A 16 -6.00 2.37 5.96
N TYR A 17 -5.10 3.36 6.00
CA TYR A 17 -4.59 3.91 7.25
C TYR A 17 -5.70 4.64 8.02
N ASP A 18 -6.44 5.52 7.33
CA ASP A 18 -7.54 6.27 7.93
C ASP A 18 -8.63 5.29 8.44
N SER A 19 -8.98 4.29 7.64
CA SER A 19 -9.91 3.23 8.04
C SER A 19 -9.42 2.43 9.24
N ALA A 20 -8.12 2.12 9.34
CA ALA A 20 -7.56 1.43 10.49
C ALA A 20 -7.62 2.27 11.79
N GLU A 21 -7.45 3.60 11.70
CA GLU A 21 -7.62 4.49 12.85
C GLU A 21 -9.08 4.52 13.33
N ASP A 22 -10.03 4.60 12.40
CA ASP A 22 -11.47 4.55 12.71
C ASP A 22 -11.85 3.21 13.36
N THR A 23 -11.44 2.07 12.78
CA THR A 23 -11.71 0.74 13.34
C THR A 23 -11.11 0.58 14.75
N LEU A 24 -9.93 1.17 15.00
CA LEU A 24 -9.31 1.13 16.32
C LEU A 24 -10.14 1.91 17.36
N ALA A 25 -10.73 3.04 16.98
CA ALA A 25 -11.66 3.78 17.84
C ALA A 25 -12.96 2.99 18.12
N GLU A 26 -13.48 2.26 17.13
CA GLU A 26 -14.64 1.38 17.29
C GLU A 26 -14.36 0.23 18.26
N ILE A 27 -13.22 -0.46 18.12
CA ILE A 27 -12.79 -1.53 19.04
C ILE A 27 -12.78 -1.01 20.47
N GLN A 28 -12.18 0.16 20.71
CA GLN A 28 -12.15 0.77 22.05
C GLN A 28 -13.55 1.06 22.59
N THR A 29 -14.48 1.47 21.73
CA THR A 29 -15.87 1.74 22.09
C THR A 29 -16.60 0.45 22.47
N PHE A 30 -16.46 -0.61 21.67
CA PHE A 30 -17.06 -1.92 21.97
C PHE A 30 -16.53 -2.52 23.27
N LEU A 31 -15.22 -2.45 23.50
CA LEU A 31 -14.61 -2.94 24.75
C LEU A 31 -15.14 -2.21 25.98
N LYS A 32 -15.26 -0.88 25.92
CA LYS A 32 -15.83 -0.07 27.02
C LYS A 32 -17.29 -0.41 27.30
N ALA A 33 -18.05 -0.78 26.27
CA ALA A 33 -19.45 -1.19 26.38
C ALA A 33 -19.63 -2.68 26.76
N GLY A 34 -18.55 -3.46 26.85
CA GLY A 34 -18.60 -4.90 27.13
C GLY A 34 -19.04 -5.76 25.94
N HIS A 35 -19.04 -5.20 24.73
CA HIS A 35 -19.40 -5.91 23.49
C HIS A 35 -18.19 -6.65 22.89
N TYR A 36 -17.70 -7.67 23.59
CA TYR A 36 -16.46 -8.36 23.22
C TYR A 36 -16.49 -9.05 21.85
N ALA A 37 -17.62 -9.64 21.46
CA ALA A 37 -17.76 -10.26 20.14
C ALA A 37 -17.70 -9.23 19.00
N ALA A 38 -18.27 -8.04 19.20
CA ALA A 38 -18.18 -6.95 18.22
C ALA A 38 -16.74 -6.41 18.13
N ALA A 39 -16.06 -6.30 19.28
CA ALA A 39 -14.65 -5.91 19.32
C ALA A 39 -13.73 -6.93 18.62
N GLU A 40 -14.01 -8.23 18.73
CA GLU A 40 -13.30 -9.29 18.01
C GLU A 40 -13.46 -9.13 16.49
N ILE A 41 -14.70 -8.97 16.01
CA ILE A 41 -14.98 -8.78 14.57
C ILE A 41 -14.26 -7.53 14.04
N ALA A 42 -14.34 -6.40 14.75
CA ALA A 42 -13.63 -5.18 14.36
C ALA A 42 -12.10 -5.35 14.38
N THR A 43 -11.57 -6.22 15.25
CA THR A 43 -10.14 -6.55 15.27
C THR A 43 -9.70 -7.34 14.03
N GLU A 44 -10.56 -8.20 13.49
CA GLU A 44 -10.29 -8.89 12.21
C GLU A 44 -10.19 -7.90 11.05
N GLU A 45 -11.11 -6.93 10.98
CA GLU A 45 -11.07 -5.87 9.97
C GLU A 45 -9.80 -5.01 10.08
N LEU A 46 -9.43 -4.61 11.31
CA LEU A 46 -8.18 -3.89 11.55
C LEU A 46 -6.95 -4.68 11.07
N HIS A 47 -6.92 -5.99 11.34
CA HIS A 47 -5.84 -6.87 10.90
C HIS A 47 -5.76 -6.95 9.36
N ASP A 48 -6.90 -7.03 8.67
CA ASP A 48 -6.94 -7.05 7.21
C ASP A 48 -6.47 -5.73 6.59
N ASN A 49 -6.84 -4.59 7.17
CA ASN A 49 -6.34 -3.27 6.77
C ASN A 49 -4.82 -3.19 6.90
N ILE A 50 -4.27 -3.60 8.05
CA ILE A 50 -2.81 -3.63 8.29
C ILE A 50 -2.10 -4.54 7.28
N ASN A 51 -2.66 -5.71 6.97
CA ASN A 51 -2.08 -6.63 6.00
C ASN A 51 -2.04 -6.04 4.60
N GLN A 52 -3.11 -5.38 4.16
CA GLN A 52 -3.13 -4.69 2.87
C GLN A 52 -2.09 -3.57 2.80
N ILE A 53 -1.96 -2.76 3.86
CA ILE A 53 -0.92 -1.72 3.95
C ILE A 53 0.48 -2.34 3.83
N ARG A 54 0.72 -3.47 4.50
CA ARG A 54 2.01 -4.19 4.42
C ARG A 54 2.29 -4.67 3.00
N MET A 55 1.30 -5.18 2.28
CA MET A 55 1.45 -5.60 0.88
C MET A 55 1.80 -4.41 -0.02
N LEU A 56 1.11 -3.27 0.13
CA LEU A 56 1.39 -2.05 -0.63
C LEU A 56 2.80 -1.51 -0.33
N SER A 57 3.23 -1.55 0.93
CA SER A 57 4.59 -1.17 1.33
C SER A 57 5.66 -2.04 0.67
N LYS A 58 5.44 -3.36 0.59
CA LYS A 58 6.33 -4.28 -0.13
C LYS A 58 6.37 -3.95 -1.63
N ALA A 59 5.22 -3.74 -2.26
CA ALA A 59 5.15 -3.37 -3.67
C ALA A 59 5.88 -2.05 -3.96
N LYS A 60 5.75 -1.04 -3.09
CA LYS A 60 6.50 0.22 -3.19
C LYS A 60 8.02 -0.01 -3.11
N LYS A 61 8.48 -0.82 -2.15
CA LYS A 61 9.91 -1.12 -2.00
C LYS A 61 10.50 -1.80 -3.24
N ASP A 62 9.76 -2.73 -3.82
CA ASP A 62 10.17 -3.42 -5.05
C ASP A 62 10.17 -2.46 -6.25
N HIS A 63 9.16 -1.59 -6.35
CA HIS A 63 9.12 -0.51 -7.35
C HIS A 63 10.34 0.42 -7.24
N ASP A 64 10.61 0.96 -6.05
CA ASP A 64 11.75 1.86 -5.81
C ASP A 64 13.09 1.20 -6.15
N ARG A 65 13.23 -0.11 -5.87
CA ARG A 65 14.40 -0.89 -6.23
C ARG A 65 14.57 -0.97 -7.75
N LEU A 66 13.48 -1.24 -8.49
CA LEU A 66 13.52 -1.30 -9.95
C LEU A 66 13.81 0.07 -10.58
N VAL A 67 13.24 1.16 -10.05
CA VAL A 67 13.53 2.52 -10.49
C VAL A 67 15.02 2.85 -10.31
N ARG A 68 15.61 2.51 -9.15
CA ARG A 68 17.05 2.69 -8.92
C ARG A 68 17.91 1.87 -9.90
N LEU A 69 17.52 0.63 -10.17
CA LEU A 69 18.23 -0.23 -11.13
C LEU A 69 18.17 0.36 -12.55
N ALA A 70 16.98 0.78 -12.99
CA ALA A 70 16.78 1.41 -14.29
C ALA A 70 17.64 2.66 -14.46
N LYS A 71 17.71 3.52 -13.42
CA LYS A 71 18.57 4.70 -13.39
C LYS A 71 20.05 4.32 -13.51
N SER A 72 20.50 3.34 -12.74
CA SER A 72 21.89 2.84 -12.77
C SER A 72 22.30 2.27 -14.14
N LEU A 73 21.40 1.55 -14.81
CA LEU A 73 21.66 1.00 -16.15
C LEU A 73 21.74 2.10 -17.21
N LYS A 74 20.83 3.08 -17.14
CA LYS A 74 20.86 4.28 -18.00
C LYS A 74 22.17 5.06 -17.84
N ASP A 75 22.61 5.28 -16.61
CA ASP A 75 23.86 6.01 -16.30
C ASP A 75 25.12 5.28 -16.82
N LYS A 76 25.06 3.95 -16.94
CA LYS A 76 26.15 3.11 -17.49
C LYS A 76 26.11 2.96 -19.01
N ASN A 77 25.22 3.67 -19.70
CA ASN A 77 25.00 3.59 -21.14
C ASN A 77 24.68 2.14 -21.62
N ILE A 78 24.18 1.30 -20.71
CA ILE A 78 23.68 -0.03 -21.04
C ILE A 78 22.25 0.20 -21.53
N GLN A 79 21.98 -0.14 -22.80
CA GLN A 79 20.61 -0.21 -23.31
C GLN A 79 19.88 -1.38 -22.63
N ALA A 80 19.44 -1.16 -21.40
CA ALA A 80 18.39 -1.95 -20.84
C ALA A 80 17.09 -1.42 -21.45
N GLU A 81 16.29 -2.30 -22.07
CA GLU A 81 14.89 -2.01 -22.34
C GLU A 81 14.16 -1.83 -21.00
N VAL A 82 14.37 -0.66 -20.38
CA VAL A 82 13.52 -0.18 -19.30
C VAL A 82 12.21 0.10 -19.99
N ILE A 83 11.23 -0.80 -19.83
CA ILE A 83 9.85 -0.59 -20.25
C ILE A 83 9.49 0.83 -19.78
N SER A 84 9.37 1.75 -20.74
CA SER A 84 9.18 3.16 -20.46
C SER A 84 7.84 3.31 -19.75
N CYS A 85 7.88 3.49 -18.44
CA CYS A 85 6.76 3.97 -17.65
C CYS A 85 6.62 5.49 -17.90
N THR A 86 6.42 5.91 -19.14
CA THR A 86 5.84 7.22 -19.40
C THR A 86 4.35 7.06 -19.13
N SER A 87 3.92 7.58 -17.99
CA SER A 87 2.54 7.93 -17.74
C SER A 87 2.05 8.82 -18.87
N THR A 88 1.40 8.24 -19.87
CA THR A 88 0.50 8.96 -20.78
C THR A 88 -0.69 9.41 -19.96
N HIS A 89 -0.55 10.55 -19.29
CA HIS A 89 -1.65 11.49 -19.18
C HIS A 89 -1.55 12.40 -20.41
N SER A 90 -2.29 12.05 -21.46
CA SER A 90 -2.66 12.99 -22.50
C SER A 90 -4.08 13.46 -22.16
N ILE A 91 -4.17 14.78 -21.94
CA ILE A 91 -5.32 15.71 -21.93
C ILE A 91 -6.71 15.08 -22.05
#